data_AF-A0A3N5GTJ4-F1
#
_entry.id   AF-A0A3N5GTJ4-F1
#
_cell.length_a   1.000
_cell.length_b   1.000
_cell.length_c   1.000
_cell.angle_alpha   90.00
_cell.angle_beta   90.00
_cell.angle_gamma   90.00
#
_symmetry.space_group_name_H-M   'P 1'
#
loop_
_entity.id
_entity.type
_entity.pdbx_description
1 polymer ?
#
loop_
_entity_poly.entity_id
_entity_poly.type
_entity_poly.pdbx_seq_one_letter_code
_entity_poly.pdbx_strand_id
1 'polypeptide(L)'
;MSVHPVDPARGGAARKPVTQLQLAELRARGEPIAMLTCYDASFAALLDDVGIDCLLIGDSLGMVVQGHESTLPVTLDEVAYHTRCVARGARHAWIVADMPFATYQTSPDSAFANAARLMQAGAKMVKL
;
A
#
# COMPACT_ATOMS: atom_id res chain seq x y z
N MET A 1 -4.09 -20.55 15.78
CA MET A 1 -2.99 -19.69 15.29
C MET A 1 -2.08 -20.55 14.43
N SER A 2 -2.12 -20.38 13.10
CA SER A 2 -1.13 -21.00 12.21
C SER A 2 0.12 -20.15 12.27
N VAL A 3 1.19 -20.66 12.89
CA VAL A 3 2.51 -20.03 12.80
C VAL A 3 3.15 -20.52 11.52
N HIS A 4 2.93 -19.78 10.43
CA HIS A 4 3.75 -19.99 9.25
C HIS A 4 5.20 -19.70 9.63
N PRO A 5 6.14 -20.64 9.39
CA PRO A 5 7.56 -20.38 9.62
C PRO A 5 7.95 -19.14 8.82
N VAL A 6 8.54 -18.15 9.48
CA VAL A 6 9.21 -17.05 8.80
C VAL A 6 10.40 -17.67 8.06
N ASP A 7 10.36 -17.68 6.74
CA ASP A 7 11.45 -18.23 5.93
C ASP A 7 12.73 -17.39 6.17
N PRO A 8 13.76 -17.95 6.83
CA PRO A 8 15.00 -17.24 7.10
C PRO A 8 15.78 -16.91 5.82
N ALA A 9 15.45 -17.53 4.67
CA ALA A 9 16.07 -17.24 3.38
C ALA A 9 15.68 -15.87 2.79
N ARG A 10 14.67 -15.17 3.35
CA ARG A 10 14.35 -13.79 2.94
C ARG A 10 15.43 -12.77 3.33
N GLY A 11 16.38 -13.12 4.20
CA GLY A 11 17.49 -12.25 4.62
C GLY A 11 18.84 -12.71 4.08
N GLY A 12 19.30 -12.17 2.95
CA GLY A 12 20.68 -12.43 2.51
C GLY A 12 21.08 -11.88 1.14
N ALA A 13 20.14 -11.72 0.21
CA ALA A 13 20.38 -11.04 -1.07
C ALA A 13 19.77 -9.63 -1.06
N ALA A 14 20.35 -8.70 -1.84
CA ALA A 14 19.76 -7.39 -2.05
C ALA A 14 18.33 -7.56 -2.60
N ARG A 15 17.33 -7.23 -1.77
CA ARG A 15 15.92 -7.40 -2.09
C ARG A 15 15.60 -6.54 -3.32
N LYS A 16 14.90 -7.11 -4.30
CA LYS A 16 14.43 -6.35 -5.47
C LYS A 16 13.07 -5.71 -5.16
N PRO A 17 12.74 -4.55 -5.76
CA PRO A 17 11.40 -4.01 -5.69
C PRO A 17 10.35 -5.02 -6.18
N VAL A 18 9.30 -5.20 -5.39
CA VAL A 18 8.15 -6.03 -5.73
C VAL A 18 7.46 -5.41 -6.94
N THR A 19 6.95 -6.26 -7.84
CA THR A 19 6.21 -5.84 -9.03
C THR A 19 4.89 -6.59 -9.13
N GLN A 20 3.95 -6.08 -9.92
CA GLN A 20 2.70 -6.79 -10.22
C GLN A 20 2.95 -8.21 -10.76
N LEU A 21 3.97 -8.39 -11.62
CA LEU A 21 4.34 -9.69 -12.16
C LEU A 21 4.83 -10.63 -11.04
N GLN A 22 5.67 -10.13 -10.14
CA GLN A 22 6.14 -10.91 -9.00
C GLN A 22 4.98 -11.33 -8.08
N LEU A 23 3.98 -10.47 -7.85
CA LEU A 23 2.78 -10.84 -7.09
C LEU A 23 1.99 -11.96 -7.79
N ALA A 24 1.87 -11.92 -9.12
CA ALA A 24 1.24 -12.99 -9.88
C ALA A 24 2.03 -14.31 -9.81
N GLU A 25 3.37 -14.25 -9.84
CA GLU A 25 4.23 -15.41 -9.68
C GLU A 25 4.14 -16.03 -8.29
N LEU A 26 4.14 -15.21 -7.22
CA LEU A 26 3.93 -15.66 -5.83
C LEU A 26 2.62 -16.45 -5.72
N ARG A 27 1.53 -15.88 -6.26
CA ARG A 27 0.23 -16.55 -6.32
C ARG A 27 0.29 -17.87 -7.08
N ALA A 28 0.96 -17.91 -8.24
CA ALA A 28 1.07 -19.13 -9.06
C ALA A 28 1.85 -20.25 -8.36
N ARG A 29 2.83 -19.89 -7.52
CA ARG A 29 3.59 -20.84 -6.67
C ARG A 29 2.90 -21.22 -5.36
N GLY A 30 1.76 -20.59 -5.04
CA GLY A 30 1.07 -20.79 -3.76
C GLY A 30 1.80 -20.17 -2.57
N GLU A 31 2.73 -19.23 -2.81
CA GLU A 31 3.41 -18.49 -1.76
C GLU A 31 2.50 -17.34 -1.26
N PRO A 32 2.26 -17.23 0.05
CA PRO A 32 1.39 -16.19 0.60
C PRO A 32 2.00 -14.80 0.40
N ILE A 33 1.16 -13.84 0.04
CA ILE A 33 1.52 -12.43 -0.12
C ILE A 33 1.18 -11.69 1.18
N ALA A 34 2.18 -11.11 1.83
CA ALA A 34 1.98 -10.31 3.04
C ALA A 34 1.70 -8.84 2.69
N MET A 35 0.54 -8.33 3.11
CA MET A 35 0.16 -6.93 2.96
C MET A 35 -0.20 -6.33 4.32
N LEU A 36 0.30 -5.13 4.60
CA LEU A 36 -0.06 -4.36 5.79
C LEU A 36 -0.42 -2.93 5.41
N THR A 37 -1.28 -2.29 6.18
CA THR A 37 -1.50 -0.86 6.05
C THR A 37 -0.29 -0.08 6.57
N CYS A 38 -0.02 1.08 5.96
CA CYS A 38 1.09 1.94 6.34
C CYS A 38 0.78 3.38 5.95
N TYR A 39 1.15 4.35 6.79
CA TYR A 39 0.75 5.75 6.61
C TYR A 39 1.92 6.76 6.72
N ASP A 40 3.11 6.33 7.15
CA ASP A 40 4.27 7.21 7.29
C ASP A 40 5.57 6.54 6.85
N ALA A 41 6.62 7.36 6.72
CA ALA A 41 7.92 6.94 6.23
C ALA A 41 8.67 6.01 7.20
N SER A 42 8.49 6.18 8.51
CA SER A 42 9.21 5.42 9.53
C SER A 42 8.72 3.98 9.57
N PHE A 43 7.40 3.78 9.62
CA PHE A 43 6.82 2.45 9.52
C PHE A 43 7.03 1.83 8.13
N ALA A 44 7.00 2.62 7.06
CA ALA A 44 7.29 2.11 5.73
C ALA A 44 8.70 1.51 5.65
N ALA A 45 9.72 2.19 6.18
CA ALA A 45 11.08 1.69 6.22
C ALA A 45 11.19 0.39 7.04
N LEU A 46 10.56 0.33 8.21
CA LEU A 46 10.56 -0.86 9.07
C LEU A 46 9.89 -2.05 8.39
N LEU A 47 8.69 -1.86 7.83
CA LEU A 47 7.92 -2.92 7.18
C LEU A 47 8.62 -3.43 5.91
N ASP A 48 9.28 -2.52 5.19
CA ASP A 48 10.10 -2.84 4.02
C ASP A 48 11.33 -3.69 4.39
N ASP A 49 11.99 -3.38 5.51
CA ASP A 49 13.16 -4.11 6.01
C ASP A 49 12.81 -5.53 6.47
N VAL A 50 11.64 -5.72 7.10
CA VAL A 50 11.19 -7.06 7.55
C VAL A 50 10.54 -7.90 6.45
N GLY A 51 10.50 -7.39 5.21
CA GLY A 51 10.10 -8.21 4.07
C GLY A 51 8.62 -8.14 3.71
N ILE A 52 7.83 -7.14 4.15
CA ILE A 52 6.42 -7.02 3.74
C ILE A 52 6.33 -6.82 2.23
N ASP A 53 5.45 -7.57 1.55
CA ASP A 53 5.37 -7.58 0.08
C ASP A 53 4.63 -6.35 -0.45
N CYS A 54 3.55 -5.94 0.23
CA CYS A 54 2.73 -4.79 -0.15
C CYS A 54 2.44 -3.86 1.03
N LEU A 55 2.49 -2.54 0.79
CA LEU A 55 2.06 -1.52 1.74
C LEU A 55 0.80 -0.83 1.23
N LEU A 56 -0.25 -0.82 2.04
CA LEU A 56 -1.52 -0.19 1.71
C LEU A 56 -1.70 1.14 2.45
N ILE A 57 -1.76 2.24 1.70
CA ILE A 57 -2.27 3.52 2.22
C ILE A 57 -3.79 3.48 2.11
N GLY A 58 -4.41 2.89 3.12
CA GLY A 58 -5.86 2.69 3.17
C GLY A 58 -6.61 3.87 3.79
N ASP A 59 -7.88 4.04 3.43
CA ASP A 59 -8.79 5.01 4.03
C ASP A 59 -9.06 4.73 5.54
N SER A 60 -8.72 3.54 6.01
CA SER A 60 -8.57 3.21 7.45
C SER A 60 -7.77 4.24 8.26
N LEU A 61 -6.91 5.05 7.62
CA LEU A 61 -6.26 6.22 8.24
C LEU A 61 -7.28 7.17 8.89
N GLY A 62 -8.50 7.26 8.37
CA GLY A 62 -9.56 8.08 8.97
C GLY A 62 -9.86 7.68 10.41
N MET A 63 -9.81 6.38 10.70
CA MET A 63 -10.06 5.88 12.05
C MET A 63 -8.78 5.84 12.88
N VAL A 64 -7.70 5.28 12.34
CA VAL A 64 -6.49 4.98 13.13
C VAL A 64 -5.50 6.12 13.24
N VAL A 65 -5.55 7.10 12.32
CA VAL A 65 -4.70 8.30 12.33
C VAL A 65 -5.49 9.53 12.73
N GLN A 66 -6.68 9.72 12.15
CA GLN A 66 -7.48 10.95 12.33
C GLN A 66 -8.50 10.85 13.47
N GLY A 67 -8.83 9.65 13.95
CA GLY A 67 -9.77 9.45 15.05
C GLY A 67 -11.26 9.62 14.66
N HIS A 68 -11.60 9.53 13.38
CA HIS A 68 -12.98 9.48 12.93
C HIS A 68 -13.65 8.14 13.26
N GLU A 69 -14.98 8.15 13.35
CA GLU A 69 -15.77 6.93 13.58
C GLU A 69 -15.94 6.06 12.32
N SER A 70 -15.63 6.60 11.14
CA SER A 70 -15.70 5.91 9.85
C SER A 70 -14.65 6.46 8.88
N THR A 71 -14.49 5.82 7.73
CA THR A 71 -13.57 6.27 6.67
C THR A 71 -14.19 7.28 5.70
N LEU A 72 -15.50 7.55 5.79
CA LEU A 72 -16.22 8.48 4.91
C LEU A 72 -15.61 9.89 4.85
N PRO A 73 -15.07 10.48 5.95
CA PRO A 73 -14.47 11.81 5.90
C PRO A 73 -13.14 11.89 5.15
N VAL A 74 -12.50 10.75 4.87
CA VAL A 74 -11.15 10.73 4.28
C VAL A 74 -11.18 11.27 2.86
N THR A 75 -10.29 12.20 2.59
CA THR A 75 -10.14 12.89 1.31
C THR A 75 -9.02 12.28 0.47
N LEU A 76 -9.08 12.50 -0.86
CA LEU A 76 -8.02 12.10 -1.76
C LEU A 76 -6.67 12.76 -1.42
N ASP A 77 -6.71 14.00 -0.91
CA ASP A 77 -5.50 14.77 -0.57
C ASP A 77 -4.77 14.16 0.63
N GLU A 78 -5.51 13.63 1.60
CA GLU A 78 -4.97 12.94 2.77
C GLU A 78 -4.34 11.61 2.38
N VAL A 79 -5.00 10.81 1.53
CA VAL A 79 -4.37 9.59 0.99
C VAL A 79 -3.13 9.93 0.16
N ALA A 80 -3.18 10.97 -0.68
CA ALA A 80 -2.02 11.40 -1.45
C ALA A 80 -0.87 11.88 -0.53
N TYR A 81 -1.19 12.55 0.58
CA TYR A 81 -0.20 12.95 1.58
C TYR A 81 0.48 11.73 2.21
N HIS A 82 -0.29 10.77 2.72
CA HIS A 82 0.27 9.57 3.34
C HIS A 82 0.99 8.68 2.32
N THR A 83 0.55 8.66 1.06
CA THR A 83 1.24 7.97 -0.05
C THR A 83 2.63 8.58 -0.29
N ARG A 84 2.75 9.92 -0.32
CA ARG A 84 4.07 10.58 -0.43
C ARG A 84 4.97 10.27 0.77
N CYS A 85 4.41 10.15 1.97
CA CYS A 85 5.17 9.78 3.16
C CYS A 85 5.71 8.34 3.03
N VAL A 86 4.84 7.38 2.73
CA VAL A 86 5.21 5.97 2.56
C VAL A 86 6.21 5.77 1.42
N ALA A 87 6.00 6.44 0.28
CA ALA A 87 6.89 6.32 -0.88
C ALA A 87 8.33 6.81 -0.62
N ARG A 88 8.55 7.65 0.40
CA ARG A 88 9.90 8.05 0.83
C ARG A 88 10.58 7.03 1.74
N GLY A 89 9.81 6.20 2.45
CA GLY A 89 10.32 5.20 3.39
C GLY A 89 10.47 3.80 2.80
N ALA A 90 9.58 3.41 1.88
CA ALA A 90 9.60 2.09 1.25
C ALA A 90 10.60 2.04 0.09
N ARG A 91 11.46 1.01 0.07
CA ARG A 91 12.44 0.80 -1.01
C ARG A 91 12.06 -0.36 -1.92
N HIS A 92 11.35 -1.37 -1.41
CA HIS A 92 11.07 -2.61 -2.12
C HIS A 92 9.57 -2.93 -2.21
N ALA A 93 8.78 -2.67 -1.17
CA ALA A 93 7.39 -3.09 -1.09
C ALA A 93 6.51 -2.45 -2.18
N TRP A 94 5.50 -3.20 -2.63
CA TRP A 94 4.53 -2.73 -3.60
C TRP A 94 3.53 -1.77 -2.93
N ILE A 95 3.58 -0.49 -3.31
CA ILE A 95 2.74 0.55 -2.71
C ILE A 95 1.37 0.58 -3.38
N VAL A 96 0.33 0.35 -2.61
CA VAL A 96 -1.09 0.45 -3.00
C VAL A 96 -1.73 1.63 -2.26
N ALA A 97 -2.52 2.44 -2.94
CA ALA A 97 -3.27 3.54 -2.32
C ALA A 97 -4.78 3.40 -2.56
N ASP A 98 -5.58 3.68 -1.54
CA ASP A 98 -7.04 3.69 -1.69
C ASP A 98 -7.51 4.93 -2.43
N MET A 99 -8.48 4.76 -3.33
CA MET A 99 -9.34 5.86 -3.75
C MET A 99 -10.46 5.98 -2.71
N PRO A 100 -10.52 7.06 -1.89
CA PRO A 100 -11.53 7.20 -0.86
C PRO A 100 -12.94 7.26 -1.41
N PHE A 101 -13.91 7.17 -0.51
CA PHE A 101 -15.33 7.33 -0.83
C PHE A 101 -15.60 8.58 -1.71
N ALA A 102 -16.52 8.44 -2.67
CA ALA A 102 -16.91 9.45 -3.65
C ALA A 102 -15.82 9.91 -4.65
N THR A 103 -14.61 9.34 -4.63
CA THR A 103 -13.53 9.74 -5.56
C THR A 103 -13.47 8.93 -6.85
N TYR A 104 -14.27 7.88 -7.01
CA TYR A 104 -14.24 7.02 -8.22
C TYR A 104 -15.62 6.63 -8.75
N GLN A 105 -16.68 6.87 -7.97
CA GLN A 105 -18.06 6.46 -8.27
C GLN A 105 -18.73 7.38 -9.30
N THR A 106 -18.22 8.60 -9.49
CA THR A 106 -18.86 9.60 -10.37
C THR A 106 -18.76 9.24 -11.85
N SER A 107 -17.58 8.84 -12.32
CA SER A 107 -17.33 8.44 -13.71
C SER A 107 -15.97 7.75 -13.85
N PRO A 108 -15.75 6.93 -14.91
CA PRO A 108 -14.43 6.40 -15.23
C PRO A 108 -13.35 7.48 -15.40
N ASP A 109 -13.70 8.63 -15.99
CA ASP A 109 -12.77 9.75 -16.16
C ASP A 109 -12.34 10.36 -14.83
N SER A 110 -13.28 10.52 -13.89
CA SER A 110 -12.99 11.00 -12.53
C SER A 110 -12.12 9.99 -11.77
N ALA A 111 -12.46 8.69 -11.86
CA ALA A 111 -11.67 7.62 -11.27
C ALA A 111 -10.23 7.61 -11.81
N PHE A 112 -10.06 7.76 -13.13
CA PHE A 112 -8.74 7.83 -13.76
C PHE A 112 -7.95 9.05 -13.29
N ALA A 113 -8.57 10.24 -13.28
CA ALA A 113 -7.92 11.47 -12.84
C ALA A 113 -7.44 11.36 -11.38
N ASN A 114 -8.27 10.79 -10.50
CA ASN A 114 -7.91 10.61 -9.09
C ASN A 114 -6.87 9.51 -8.89
N ALA A 115 -6.94 8.40 -9.64
CA ALA A 115 -5.90 7.38 -9.64
C ALA A 115 -4.54 7.95 -10.08
N ALA A 116 -4.52 8.78 -11.14
CA ALA A 116 -3.31 9.43 -11.62
C ALA A 116 -2.66 10.32 -10.55
N ARG A 117 -3.47 11.04 -9.75
CA ARG A 117 -2.98 11.84 -8.61
C ARG A 117 -2.30 10.98 -7.54
N LEU A 118 -2.87 9.82 -7.20
CA LEU A 118 -2.28 8.88 -6.24
C LEU A 118 -1.00 8.22 -6.80
N MET A 119 -0.98 7.89 -8.09
CA MET A 119 0.23 7.39 -8.74
C MET A 119 1.36 8.42 -8.77
N GLN A 120 1.04 9.69 -9.04
CA GLN A 120 2.00 10.81 -8.94
C GLN A 120 2.52 10.99 -7.51
N ALA A 121 1.70 10.69 -6.50
CA ALA A 121 2.11 10.72 -5.10
C ALA A 121 3.05 9.56 -4.70
N GLY A 122 3.18 8.53 -5.53
CA GLY A 122 4.11 7.40 -5.32
C GLY A 122 3.46 6.02 -5.31
N ALA A 123 2.13 5.92 -5.44
CA ALA A 123 1.46 4.63 -5.55
C ALA A 123 1.84 3.89 -6.83
N LYS A 124 1.92 2.56 -6.75
CA LYS A 124 2.14 1.66 -7.90
C LYS A 124 0.84 0.99 -8.36
N MET A 125 -0.19 1.05 -7.53
CA MET A 125 -1.52 0.51 -7.75
C MET A 125 -2.53 1.32 -6.93
N VAL A 126 -3.77 1.39 -7.40
CA VAL A 126 -4.89 1.94 -6.63
C VAL A 126 -5.91 0.86 -6.29
N LYS A 127 -6.56 0.96 -5.13
CA LYS A 127 -7.71 0.12 -4.73
C LYS A 127 -8.98 0.98 -4.72
N LEU A 128 -10.05 0.44 -5.29
CA LEU A 128 -11.39 1.03 -5.42
C LEU A 128 -12.46 0.07 -4.90
#